data_AF-A0A2G5EEW6-F1
#
_entry.id   AF-A0A2G5EEW6-F1
#
_cell.length_a   1.000
_cell.length_b   1.000
_cell.length_c   1.000
_cell.angle_alpha   90.00
_cell.angle_beta   90.00
_cell.angle_gamma   90.00
#
_symmetry.space_group_name_H-M   'P 1'
#
loop_
_entity.id
_entity.type
_entity.pdbx_description
1 polymer ?
#
loop_
_entity_poly.entity_id
_entity_poly.type
_entity_poly.pdbx_seq_one_letter_code
_entity_poly.pdbx_strand_id
1 'polypeptide(L)'
;MGETDDELLKNFFAEVSEVERENEVQRILSCFKLNAFEYLNLPFDSSPEDVKRQYRKLSLLVHPDKCKHPQAKEAFGALAKAQQLLLEPQEREYLLSQVNAAKEELRSKRKKLLKKDNASKLKSQVDEGKYEQQYEKSDEYQQQLKMKVRELLTEHEWRRRKMQMRVY
;
A
#
# COMPACT_ATOMS: atom_id res chain seq x y z
N MET A 1 -30.25 2.87 -36.16
CA MET A 1 -30.42 2.39 -34.77
C MET A 1 -29.11 1.95 -34.13
N GLY A 2 -28.12 1.42 -34.87
CA GLY A 2 -26.84 1.00 -34.26
C GLY A 2 -25.90 2.14 -33.79
N GLU A 3 -25.86 3.28 -34.48
CA GLU A 3 -24.94 4.39 -34.13
C GLU A 3 -25.25 5.03 -32.77
N THR A 4 -26.52 5.08 -32.38
CA THR A 4 -26.96 5.62 -31.08
C THR A 4 -26.59 4.71 -29.90
N ASP A 5 -26.56 3.39 -30.11
CA ASP A 5 -26.17 2.43 -29.07
C ASP A 5 -24.65 2.43 -28.87
N ASP A 6 -23.85 2.56 -29.94
CA ASP A 6 -22.39 2.69 -29.87
C ASP A 6 -21.95 4.00 -29.18
N GLU A 7 -22.61 5.12 -29.46
CA GLU A 7 -22.38 6.39 -28.77
C GLU A 7 -22.76 6.32 -27.29
N LEU A 8 -23.87 5.66 -26.97
CA LEU A 8 -24.29 5.43 -25.59
C LEU A 8 -23.28 4.57 -24.83
N LEU A 9 -22.76 3.50 -25.45
CA LEU A 9 -21.73 2.65 -24.89
C LEU A 9 -20.44 3.43 -24.64
N LYS A 10 -20.03 4.26 -25.60
CA LYS A 10 -18.80 5.07 -25.51
C LYS A 10 -18.89 6.14 -24.43
N ASN A 11 -20.05 6.79 -24.29
CA ASN A 11 -20.33 7.73 -23.21
C ASN A 11 -20.36 7.03 -21.86
N PHE A 12 -20.98 5.85 -21.76
CA PHE A 12 -20.98 5.04 -20.55
C PHE A 12 -19.56 4.62 -20.13
N PHE A 13 -18.72 4.16 -21.07
CA PHE A 13 -17.31 3.84 -20.77
C PHE A 13 -16.50 5.08 -20.39
N ALA A 14 -16.78 6.24 -20.98
CA ALA A 14 -16.14 7.49 -20.59
C ALA A 14 -16.54 7.92 -19.17
N GLU A 15 -17.82 7.77 -18.82
CA GLU A 15 -18.38 8.09 -17.51
C GLU A 15 -17.87 7.13 -16.43
N VAL A 16 -17.89 5.81 -16.69
CA VAL A 16 -17.27 4.81 -15.81
C VAL A 16 -15.78 5.11 -15.61
N SER A 17 -15.07 5.45 -16.69
CA SER A 17 -13.66 5.83 -16.58
C SER A 17 -13.44 7.14 -15.82
N GLU A 18 -14.36 8.10 -15.87
CA GLU A 18 -14.27 9.34 -15.06
C GLU A 18 -14.46 9.01 -13.57
N VAL A 19 -15.48 8.22 -13.24
CA VAL A 19 -15.74 7.75 -11.87
C VAL A 19 -14.58 6.91 -11.32
N GLU A 20 -13.97 6.04 -12.13
CA GLU A 20 -12.78 5.27 -11.75
C GLU A 20 -11.59 6.19 -11.43
N ARG A 21 -11.37 7.25 -12.22
CA ARG A 21 -10.30 8.23 -11.95
C ARG A 21 -10.55 8.99 -10.66
N GLU A 22 -11.78 9.43 -10.43
CA GLU A 22 -12.16 10.14 -9.20
C GLU A 22 -12.00 9.27 -7.96
N ASN A 23 -12.44 8.00 -8.03
CA ASN A 23 -12.23 7.03 -6.97
C ASN A 23 -10.74 6.80 -6.71
N GLU A 24 -9.91 6.75 -7.76
CA GLU A 24 -8.47 6.61 -7.59
C GLU A 24 -7.85 7.83 -6.90
N VAL A 25 -8.26 9.05 -7.28
CA VAL A 25 -7.85 10.30 -6.61
C VAL A 25 -8.20 10.25 -5.12
N GLN A 26 -9.44 9.91 -4.78
CA GLN A 26 -9.89 9.78 -3.40
C GLN A 26 -9.11 8.69 -2.65
N ARG A 27 -8.83 7.55 -3.28
CA ARG A 27 -8.04 6.48 -2.69
C ARG A 27 -6.63 6.97 -2.34
N ILE A 28 -5.95 7.61 -3.29
CA ILE A 28 -4.59 8.15 -3.12
C ILE A 28 -4.56 9.17 -1.99
N LEU A 29 -5.54 10.06 -1.90
CA LEU A 29 -5.61 11.07 -0.83
C LEU A 29 -5.93 10.46 0.53
N SER A 30 -6.68 9.37 0.56
CA SER A 30 -7.00 8.60 1.76
C SER A 30 -5.84 7.68 2.21
N CYS A 31 -4.87 7.40 1.33
CA CYS A 31 -3.71 6.57 1.67
C CYS A 31 -2.87 7.18 2.80
N PHE A 32 -2.24 6.28 3.56
CA PHE A 32 -1.43 6.68 4.70
C PHE A 32 -0.19 7.47 4.24
N LYS A 33 -0.09 8.74 4.64
CA LYS A 33 0.96 9.69 4.21
C LYS A 33 2.40 9.20 4.39
N LEU A 34 2.63 8.27 5.32
CA LEU A 34 3.95 7.72 5.60
C LEU A 34 4.28 6.45 4.83
N ASN A 35 3.31 5.85 4.14
CA ASN A 35 3.52 4.62 3.39
C ASN A 35 3.47 4.88 1.89
N ALA A 36 4.65 5.14 1.29
CA ALA A 36 4.80 5.42 -0.13
C ALA A 36 4.33 4.24 -1.03
N PHE A 37 4.39 3.00 -0.54
CA PHE A 37 3.91 1.83 -1.29
C PHE A 37 2.39 1.81 -1.46
N GLU A 38 1.63 2.31 -0.49
CA GLU A 38 0.16 2.35 -0.60
C GLU A 38 -0.32 3.35 -1.64
N TYR A 39 0.36 4.49 -1.76
CA TYR A 39 0.06 5.48 -2.81
C TYR A 39 0.10 4.86 -4.21
N LEU A 40 1.08 4.00 -4.45
CA LEU A 40 1.25 3.32 -5.74
C LEU A 40 0.46 2.01 -5.83
N ASN A 41 -0.22 1.58 -4.77
CA ASN A 41 -0.88 0.29 -4.66
C ASN A 41 0.07 -0.87 -5.03
N LEU A 42 1.27 -0.81 -4.49
CA LEU A 42 2.32 -1.80 -4.70
C LEU A 42 2.56 -2.60 -3.42
N PRO A 43 2.78 -3.92 -3.53
CA PRO A 43 3.28 -4.69 -2.40
C PRO A 43 4.68 -4.20 -2.00
N PHE A 44 5.02 -4.38 -0.73
CA PHE A 44 6.32 -4.01 -0.19
C PHE A 44 7.50 -4.75 -0.85
N ASP A 45 7.22 -5.86 -1.53
CA ASP A 45 8.20 -6.66 -2.28
C ASP A 45 8.52 -6.10 -3.69
N SER A 46 7.80 -5.05 -4.12
CA SER A 46 7.90 -4.53 -5.49
C SER A 46 9.25 -3.91 -5.78
N SER A 47 9.80 -4.15 -6.97
CA SER A 47 11.07 -3.60 -7.40
C SER A 47 10.96 -2.08 -7.70
N PRO A 48 12.08 -1.32 -7.69
CA PRO A 48 12.07 0.08 -8.09
C PRO A 48 11.60 0.27 -9.55
N GLU A 49 11.75 -0.74 -10.40
CA GLU A 49 11.20 -0.74 -11.76
C GLU A 49 9.67 -0.82 -11.77
N ASP A 50 9.08 -1.64 -10.89
CA ASP A 50 7.62 -1.75 -10.74
C ASP A 50 7.03 -0.43 -10.24
N VAL A 51 7.72 0.24 -9.32
CA VAL A 51 7.39 1.59 -8.85
C VAL A 51 7.28 2.57 -10.02
N LYS A 52 8.25 2.58 -10.94
CA LYS A 52 8.22 3.45 -12.12
C LYS A 52 7.08 3.08 -13.06
N ARG A 53 6.84 1.79 -13.31
CA ARG A 53 5.76 1.32 -14.20
C ARG A 53 4.38 1.70 -13.64
N GLN A 54 4.17 1.43 -12.37
CA GLN A 54 2.91 1.70 -11.70
C GLN A 54 2.65 3.20 -11.55
N TYR A 55 3.69 3.98 -11.23
CA TYR A 55 3.60 5.44 -11.22
C TYR A 55 3.13 5.99 -12.56
N ARG A 56 3.69 5.52 -13.68
CA ARG A 56 3.26 5.96 -15.03
C ARG A 56 1.80 5.66 -15.28
N LYS A 57 1.34 4.45 -14.90
CA LYS A 57 -0.06 4.03 -15.07
C LYS A 57 -1.00 4.92 -14.25
N LEU A 58 -0.70 5.11 -12.96
CA LEU A 58 -1.54 5.91 -12.07
C LEU A 58 -1.51 7.39 -12.41
N SER A 59 -0.34 7.93 -12.76
CA SER A 59 -0.17 9.34 -13.16
C SER A 59 -1.02 9.70 -14.37
N LEU A 60 -1.17 8.78 -15.33
CA LEU A 60 -2.04 8.98 -16.49
C LEU A 60 -3.53 8.92 -16.11
N LEU A 61 -3.87 8.11 -15.11
CA LEU A 61 -5.24 7.95 -14.61
C LEU A 61 -5.68 9.20 -13.83
N VAL A 62 -4.84 9.68 -12.90
CA VAL A 62 -5.15 10.85 -12.06
C VAL A 62 -4.59 12.16 -12.60
N HIS A 63 -4.24 12.21 -13.89
CA HIS A 63 -3.70 13.41 -14.51
C HIS A 63 -4.72 14.55 -14.42
N PRO A 64 -4.34 15.77 -13.96
CA PRO A 64 -5.27 16.89 -13.77
C PRO A 64 -5.92 17.39 -15.08
N ASP A 65 -5.34 17.04 -16.24
CA ASP A 65 -5.91 17.34 -17.56
C ASP A 65 -7.08 16.40 -17.94
N LYS A 66 -7.04 15.14 -17.47
CA LYS A 66 -8.03 14.10 -17.81
C LYS A 66 -9.06 13.87 -16.71
N CYS A 67 -8.76 14.27 -15.48
CA CYS A 67 -9.63 14.14 -14.32
C CYS A 67 -10.08 15.53 -13.89
N LYS A 68 -11.39 15.79 -13.95
CA LYS A 68 -11.98 17.10 -13.58
C LYS A 68 -12.03 17.33 -12.06
N HIS A 69 -11.59 16.37 -11.26
CA HIS A 69 -11.65 16.46 -9.80
C HIS A 69 -10.72 17.58 -9.29
N PRO A 70 -11.18 18.47 -8.39
CA PRO A 70 -10.36 19.57 -7.86
C PRO A 70 -9.09 19.11 -7.12
N GLN A 71 -9.07 17.89 -6.61
CA GLN A 71 -7.94 17.32 -5.86
C GLN A 71 -7.04 16.43 -6.73
N ALA A 72 -7.30 16.31 -8.04
CA ALA A 72 -6.45 15.52 -8.95
C ALA A 72 -5.00 16.00 -8.92
N LYS A 73 -4.77 17.31 -8.84
CA LYS A 73 -3.42 17.91 -8.71
C LYS A 73 -2.74 17.50 -7.40
N GLU A 74 -3.49 17.43 -6.30
CA GLU A 74 -2.97 17.02 -4.99
C GLU A 74 -2.61 15.52 -4.98
N ALA A 75 -3.51 14.67 -5.51
CA ALA A 75 -3.27 13.24 -5.67
C ALA A 75 -2.06 12.95 -6.57
N PHE A 76 -1.94 13.67 -7.68
CA PHE A 76 -0.79 13.58 -8.57
C PHE A 76 0.53 13.96 -7.86
N GLY A 77 0.51 15.05 -7.09
CA GLY A 77 1.66 15.47 -6.29
C GLY A 77 2.05 14.42 -5.23
N ALA A 78 1.05 13.80 -4.59
CA ALA A 78 1.27 12.73 -3.63
C ALA A 78 1.89 11.48 -4.27
N LEU A 79 1.40 11.08 -5.46
CA LEU A 79 2.02 10.01 -6.26
C LEU A 79 3.47 10.31 -6.62
N ALA A 80 3.76 11.53 -7.08
CA ALA A 80 5.11 11.93 -7.46
C ALA A 80 6.07 11.87 -6.25
N LYS A 81 5.61 12.37 -5.10
CA LYS A 81 6.36 12.30 -3.84
C LYS A 81 6.59 10.84 -3.41
N ALA A 82 5.56 10.00 -3.48
CA ALA A 82 5.69 8.57 -3.14
C ALA A 82 6.69 7.85 -4.05
N GLN A 83 6.64 8.13 -5.36
CA GLN A 83 7.60 7.58 -6.31
C GLN A 83 9.03 8.03 -5.98
N GLN A 84 9.24 9.32 -5.70
CA GLN A 84 10.56 9.85 -5.35
C GLN A 84 11.12 9.17 -4.08
N LEU A 85 10.31 9.04 -3.03
CA LEU A 85 10.72 8.35 -1.79
C LEU A 85 11.09 6.88 -2.03
N LEU A 86 10.40 6.20 -2.94
CA LEU A 86 10.69 4.80 -3.28
C LEU A 86 11.85 4.64 -4.26
N LEU A 87 12.21 5.70 -4.98
CA LEU A 87 13.40 5.73 -5.85
C LEU A 87 14.67 6.02 -5.05
N GLU A 88 14.56 6.80 -3.97
CA GLU A 88 15.66 7.05 -3.05
C GLU A 88 15.99 5.78 -2.26
N PRO A 89 17.21 5.23 -2.41
CA PRO A 89 17.56 3.95 -1.79
C PRO A 89 17.50 4.01 -0.27
N GLN A 90 17.89 5.13 0.34
CA GLN A 90 17.91 5.31 1.79
C GLN A 90 16.50 5.35 2.40
N GLU A 91 15.58 6.11 1.79
CA GLU A 91 14.19 6.18 2.25
C GLU A 91 13.45 4.87 2.00
N ARG A 92 13.70 4.23 0.85
CA ARG A 92 13.18 2.90 0.53
C ARG A 92 13.66 1.86 1.54
N GLU A 93 14.95 1.83 1.84
CA GLU A 93 15.52 0.90 2.82
C GLU A 93 14.92 1.13 4.21
N TYR A 94 14.77 2.39 4.62
CA TYR A 94 14.10 2.73 5.87
C TYR A 94 12.66 2.19 5.92
N LEU A 95 11.86 2.42 4.87
CA LEU A 95 10.49 1.87 4.79
C LEU A 95 10.48 0.34 4.81
N LEU A 96 11.37 -0.31 4.06
CA LEU A 96 11.51 -1.77 4.05
C LEU A 96 11.94 -2.33 5.41
N SER A 97 12.83 -1.65 6.12
CA SER A 97 13.24 -2.01 7.48
C SER A 97 12.04 -1.99 8.43
N GLN A 98 11.18 -0.97 8.35
CA GLN A 98 9.96 -0.91 9.17
C GLN A 98 8.96 -2.01 8.80
N VAL A 99 8.84 -2.33 7.52
CA VAL A 99 8.02 -3.45 7.05
C VAL A 99 8.56 -4.78 7.55
N ASN A 100 9.87 -4.99 7.48
CA ASN A 100 10.51 -6.22 7.97
C ASN A 100 10.37 -6.36 9.49
N ALA A 101 10.52 -5.28 10.24
CA ALA A 101 10.25 -5.27 11.69
C ALA A 101 8.78 -5.66 11.99
N ALA A 102 7.82 -5.13 11.23
CA ALA A 102 6.41 -5.51 11.36
C ALA A 102 6.18 -7.00 11.01
N LYS A 103 6.78 -7.50 9.92
CA LYS A 103 6.72 -8.91 9.52
C LYS A 103 7.28 -9.82 10.61
N GLU A 104 8.44 -9.48 11.17
CA GLU A 104 9.11 -10.27 12.20
C GLU A 104 8.32 -10.29 13.52
N GLU A 105 7.71 -9.17 13.91
CA GLU A 105 6.84 -9.12 15.09
C GLU A 105 5.59 -10.01 14.90
N LEU A 106 4.98 -9.99 13.71
CA LEU A 106 3.85 -10.86 13.38
C LEU A 106 4.24 -12.34 13.38
N ARG A 107 5.38 -12.69 12.76
CA ARG A 107 5.93 -14.06 12.81
C ARG A 107 6.20 -14.50 14.24
N SER A 108 6.78 -13.63 15.06
CA SER A 108 7.08 -13.90 16.47
C SER A 108 5.80 -14.10 17.31
N LYS A 109 4.78 -13.27 17.10
CA LYS A 109 3.45 -13.42 17.73
C LYS A 109 2.80 -14.75 17.35
N ARG A 110 2.83 -15.10 16.06
CA ARG A 110 2.29 -16.37 15.54
C ARG A 110 3.01 -17.57 16.17
N LYS A 111 4.34 -17.57 16.19
CA LYS A 111 5.16 -18.62 16.81
C LYS A 111 4.87 -18.80 18.31
N LYS A 112 4.62 -17.71 19.03
CA LYS A 112 4.22 -17.75 20.46
C LYS A 112 2.82 -18.36 20.65
N LEU A 113 1.86 -18.02 19.78
CA LEU A 113 0.52 -18.61 19.80
C LEU A 113 0.57 -20.13 19.55
N LEU A 114 1.30 -20.57 18.52
CA LEU A 114 1.47 -22.00 18.22
C LEU A 114 2.17 -22.77 19.37
N LYS A 115 3.07 -22.14 20.11
CA LYS A 115 3.71 -22.76 21.28
C LYS A 115 2.78 -22.90 22.49
N LYS A 116 1.80 -22.00 22.64
CA LYS A 116 0.84 -22.01 23.75
C LYS A 116 -0.28 -23.03 23.53
N ASP A 117 -0.57 -23.33 22.27
CA ASP A 117 -1.62 -24.24 21.85
C ASP A 117 -1.04 -25.64 21.54
N ASN A 118 -0.97 -26.52 22.54
CA ASN A 118 -0.37 -27.87 22.40
C ASN A 118 -1.05 -28.72 21.30
N ALA A 119 -2.34 -28.50 21.01
CA ALA A 119 -3.09 -29.19 19.95
C ALA A 119 -2.67 -28.75 18.53
N SER A 120 -2.30 -27.49 18.38
CA SER A 120 -1.83 -26.92 17.10
C SER A 120 -0.41 -27.39 16.75
N LYS A 121 0.39 -27.73 17.75
CA LYS A 121 1.78 -28.20 17.64
C LYS A 121 1.90 -29.56 16.93
N LEU A 122 0.94 -30.45 17.14
CA LEU A 122 0.91 -31.78 16.49
C LEU A 122 0.50 -31.67 15.00
N LYS A 123 -0.33 -30.68 14.63
CA LYS A 123 -0.78 -30.43 13.25
C LYS A 123 0.26 -29.66 12.43
N SER A 124 1.01 -28.74 13.06
CA SER A 124 2.05 -27.97 12.36
C SER A 124 3.26 -28.84 12.01
N GLN A 125 3.66 -29.77 12.90
CA GLN A 125 4.90 -30.55 12.79
C GLN A 125 5.04 -31.40 11.50
N VAL A 126 3.94 -31.63 10.76
CA VAL A 126 3.94 -32.45 9.53
C VAL A 126 4.07 -31.61 8.25
N ASP A 127 3.77 -30.30 8.29
CA ASP A 127 3.86 -29.42 7.11
C ASP A 127 4.10 -27.94 7.52
N GLU A 128 5.07 -27.69 8.41
CA GLU A 128 5.35 -26.33 8.94
C GLU A 128 5.64 -25.32 7.83
N GLY A 129 6.26 -25.77 6.73
CA GLY A 129 6.63 -24.92 5.60
C GLY A 129 5.45 -24.41 4.78
N LYS A 130 4.43 -25.23 4.47
CA LYS A 130 3.33 -24.77 3.60
C LYS A 130 2.27 -23.98 4.35
N TYR A 131 1.98 -24.33 5.61
CA TYR A 131 1.00 -23.57 6.40
C TYR A 131 1.45 -22.14 6.67
N GLU A 132 2.74 -21.93 6.90
CA GLU A 132 3.29 -20.58 7.13
C GLU A 132 3.27 -19.75 5.83
N GLN A 133 3.65 -20.35 4.69
CA GLN A 133 3.54 -19.71 3.37
C GLN A 133 2.10 -19.38 2.96
N GLN A 134 1.15 -20.26 3.28
CA GLN A 134 -0.26 -20.04 3.00
C GLN A 134 -0.85 -18.95 3.89
N TYR A 135 -0.44 -18.88 5.15
CA TYR A 135 -0.83 -17.80 6.06
C TYR A 135 -0.27 -16.45 5.64
N GLU A 136 1.01 -16.39 5.22
CA GLU A 136 1.63 -15.14 4.72
C GLU A 136 0.99 -14.62 3.43
N LYS A 137 0.39 -15.52 2.63
CA LYS A 137 -0.39 -15.17 1.44
C LYS A 137 -1.85 -14.85 1.74
N SER A 138 -2.34 -15.11 2.96
CA SER A 138 -3.72 -14.84 3.34
C SER A 138 -3.96 -13.33 3.48
N ASP A 139 -5.16 -12.88 3.08
CA ASP A 139 -5.62 -11.50 3.24
C ASP A 139 -5.49 -11.03 4.70
N GLU A 140 -5.74 -11.91 5.67
CA GLU A 140 -5.61 -11.60 7.09
C GLU A 140 -4.17 -11.18 7.45
N TYR A 141 -3.16 -11.87 6.94
CA TYR A 141 -1.76 -11.53 7.22
C TYR A 141 -1.39 -10.21 6.55
N GLN A 142 -1.83 -9.99 5.31
CA GLN A 142 -1.58 -8.74 4.60
C GLN A 142 -2.24 -7.55 5.33
N GLN A 143 -3.47 -7.71 5.82
CA GLN A 143 -4.16 -6.69 6.62
C GLN A 143 -3.46 -6.45 7.96
N GLN A 144 -3.08 -7.50 8.69
CA GLN A 144 -2.32 -7.38 9.93
C GLN A 144 -0.97 -6.69 9.71
N LEU A 145 -0.28 -7.03 8.62
CA LEU A 145 0.97 -6.42 8.24
C LEU A 145 0.78 -4.93 7.93
N LYS A 146 -0.21 -4.57 7.11
CA LYS A 146 -0.53 -3.16 6.82
C LYS A 146 -0.84 -2.37 8.09
N MET A 147 -1.67 -2.91 8.97
CA MET A 147 -2.02 -2.28 10.25
C MET A 147 -0.78 -2.08 11.12
N LYS A 148 0.08 -3.10 11.22
CA LYS A 148 1.27 -3.02 12.06
C LYS A 148 2.34 -2.08 11.50
N VAL A 149 2.53 -2.08 10.18
CA VAL A 149 3.40 -1.11 9.50
C VAL A 149 2.91 0.30 9.74
N ARG A 150 1.59 0.54 9.63
CA ARG A 150 0.99 1.84 9.93
C ARG A 150 1.24 2.27 11.38
N GLU A 151 1.10 1.37 12.34
CA GLU A 151 1.37 1.62 13.76
C GLU A 151 2.84 2.00 13.98
N LEU A 152 3.79 1.22 13.46
CA LEU A 152 5.23 1.48 13.59
C LEU A 152 5.64 2.80 12.93
N LEU A 153 5.13 3.09 11.73
CA LEU A 153 5.41 4.35 11.04
C LEU A 153 4.86 5.55 11.82
N THR A 154 3.62 5.44 12.33
CA THR A 154 3.02 6.50 13.16
C THR A 154 3.83 6.72 14.43
N GLU A 155 4.22 5.65 15.12
CA GLU A 155 4.98 5.75 16.37
C GLU A 155 6.36 6.34 16.13
N HIS A 156 7.03 5.95 15.03
CA HIS A 156 8.34 6.51 14.69
C HIS A 156 8.27 7.99 14.30
N GLU A 157 7.25 8.40 13.54
CA GLU A 157 7.01 9.82 13.25
C GLU A 157 6.68 10.61 14.52
N TRP A 158 5.85 10.05 15.40
CA TRP A 158 5.52 10.65 16.70
C TRP A 158 6.76 10.81 17.58
N ARG A 159 7.61 9.79 17.69
CA ARG A 159 8.87 9.87 18.43
C ARG A 159 9.81 10.92 17.83
N ARG A 160 9.91 10.99 16.49
CA ARG A 160 10.73 11.99 15.79
C ARG A 160 10.26 13.42 16.10
N ARG A 161 8.95 13.69 16.00
CA ARG A 161 8.37 15.01 16.33
C ARG A 161 8.49 15.34 17.81
N LYS A 162 8.27 14.37 18.69
CA LYS A 162 8.41 14.54 20.14
C LYS A 162 9.86 14.86 20.54
N MET A 163 10.85 14.26 19.88
CA MET A 163 12.26 14.62 20.09
C MET A 163 12.57 16.03 19.59
N GLN A 164 12.07 16.42 18.42
CA GLN A 164 12.26 17.79 17.90
C GLN A 164 11.65 18.87 18.81
N MET A 165 10.48 18.60 19.42
CA MET A 165 9.87 19.49 20.40
C MET A 165 10.61 19.57 21.75
N ARG A 166 11.51 18.63 22.07
CA ARG A 166 12.34 18.70 23.29
C ARG A 166 13.66 19.45 23.08
N VAL A 167 13.99 19.81 21.84
CA VAL A 167 15.23 20.50 21.46
C VAL A 167 15.02 22.02 21.33
N TYR A 168 13.79 22.50 21.54
CA TYR A 168 13.43 23.91 21.66
C TYR A 168 13.03 24.24 23.10
#